data_AF-A0A1I1EGV6-F1
#
_entry.id   AF-A0A1I1EGV6-F1
#
_cell.length_a   1.000
_cell.length_b   1.000
_cell.length_c   1.000
_cell.angle_alpha   90.00
_cell.angle_beta   90.00
_cell.angle_gamma   90.00
#
_symmetry.space_group_name_H-M   'P 1'
#
loop_
_entity.id
_entity.type
_entity.pdbx_description
1 polymer ?
#
loop_
_entity_poly.entity_id
_entity_poly.type
_entity_poly.pdbx_seq_one_letter_code
_entity_poly.pdbx_strand_id
1 'polypeptide(L)'
;MGATKTEHFSAQQNEIAVLMKALGHPARVAIIEYLLKVDKCICGDIVEELPLAQPTVSQHLRELRSVDLIQGNVEGNAICYCINKETVAKLLDYCQHIIQQTQAKEGGCCS
;
A
#
# COMPACT_ATOMS: atom_id res chain seq x y z
N MET A 1 0.92 21.12 -1.77
CA MET A 1 2.03 20.46 -1.03
C MET A 1 3.28 20.57 -1.88
N GLY A 2 4.40 21.04 -1.32
CA GLY A 2 5.64 21.23 -2.06
C GLY A 2 6.14 19.91 -2.66
N ALA A 3 6.73 19.96 -3.85
CA ALA A 3 7.35 18.80 -4.46
C ALA A 3 8.43 18.27 -3.52
N THR A 4 8.30 17.02 -3.07
CA THR A 4 9.34 16.33 -2.32
C THR A 4 10.59 16.27 -3.20
N LYS A 5 11.70 16.85 -2.73
CA LYS A 5 13.01 16.78 -3.41
C LYS A 5 13.60 15.38 -3.23
N THR A 6 13.12 14.43 -4.03
CA THR A 6 13.50 13.02 -3.92
C THR A 6 15.00 12.80 -4.17
N GLU A 7 15.70 13.73 -4.84
CA GLU A 7 17.14 13.68 -5.06
C GLU A 7 18.00 13.71 -3.78
N HIS A 8 17.44 14.13 -2.64
CA HIS A 8 18.16 14.20 -1.37
C HIS A 8 18.03 12.94 -0.49
N PHE A 9 17.30 11.94 -0.94
CA PHE A 9 16.99 10.73 -0.16
C PHE A 9 17.50 9.48 -0.87
N SER A 10 17.83 8.43 -0.10
CA SER A 10 18.24 7.15 -0.66
C SER A 10 17.11 6.52 -1.47
N ALA A 11 17.46 5.62 -2.39
CA ALA A 11 16.46 4.87 -3.17
C ALA A 11 15.46 4.15 -2.25
N GLN A 12 15.94 3.50 -1.19
CA GLN A 12 15.10 2.82 -0.21
C GLN A 12 14.19 3.79 0.56
N GLN A 13 14.68 4.96 0.96
CA GLN A 13 13.86 5.98 1.63
C GLN A 13 12.72 6.46 0.73
N ASN A 14 13.02 6.72 -0.54
CA ASN A 14 12.02 7.14 -1.52
C ASN A 14 11.00 6.03 -1.80
N GLU A 15 11.43 4.78 -1.96
CA GLU A 15 10.56 3.62 -2.18
C GLU A 15 9.57 3.44 -1.02
N ILE A 16 10.07 3.37 0.22
CA ILE A 16 9.22 3.23 1.41
C ILE A 16 8.27 4.42 1.57
N ALA A 17 8.74 5.66 1.33
CA ALA A 17 7.89 6.84 1.44
C ALA A 17 6.73 6.81 0.44
N VAL A 18 6.98 6.35 -0.80
CA VAL A 18 5.94 6.19 -1.82
C VAL A 18 4.93 5.12 -1.44
N LEU A 19 5.39 3.97 -0.93
CA LEU A 19 4.52 2.89 -0.44
C LEU A 19 3.63 3.35 0.73
N MET A 20 4.23 3.98 1.74
CA MET A 20 3.49 4.51 2.89
C MET A 20 2.50 5.61 2.47
N LYS A 21 2.89 6.49 1.54
CA LYS A 21 1.99 7.51 0.97
C LYS A 21 0.81 6.87 0.23
N ALA A 22 1.00 5.75 -0.44
CA ALA A 22 -0.08 5.00 -1.08
C ALA A 22 -1.01 4.33 -0.07
N LEU A 23 -0.53 3.93 1.11
CA LEU A 23 -1.39 3.41 2.19
C LEU A 23 -2.09 4.51 2.99
N GLY A 24 -1.56 5.74 3.03
CA GLY A 24 -2.05 6.84 3.86
C GLY A 24 -3.41 7.45 3.50
N HIS A 25 -4.32 6.71 2.83
CA HIS A 25 -5.70 7.15 2.57
C HIS A 25 -6.69 6.07 3.00
N PRO A 26 -7.78 6.42 3.71
CA PRO A 26 -8.71 5.44 4.30
C PRO A 26 -9.34 4.49 3.27
N ALA A 27 -9.75 5.02 2.10
CA ALA A 27 -10.30 4.17 1.04
C ALA A 27 -9.32 3.11 0.52
N ARG A 28 -8.01 3.43 0.49
CA ARG A 28 -6.97 2.49 0.03
C ARG A 28 -6.70 1.43 1.10
N VAL A 29 -6.75 1.80 2.38
CA VAL A 29 -6.71 0.83 3.50
C VAL A 29 -7.90 -0.13 3.41
N ALA A 30 -9.11 0.38 3.20
CA ALA A 30 -10.31 -0.46 3.07
C ALA A 30 -10.22 -1.44 1.88
N ILE A 31 -9.67 -0.99 0.73
CA ILE A 31 -9.39 -1.87 -0.41
C ILE A 31 -8.44 -3.01 -0.01
N ILE A 32 -7.33 -2.69 0.68
CA ILE A 32 -6.35 -3.69 1.11
C ILE A 32 -6.98 -4.69 2.08
N GLU A 33 -7.72 -4.22 3.08
CA GLU A 33 -8.42 -5.10 4.04
C GLU A 33 -9.43 -6.01 3.36
N TYR A 34 -10.17 -5.50 2.38
CA TYR A 34 -11.10 -6.30 1.59
C TYR A 34 -10.38 -7.39 0.79
N LEU A 35 -9.31 -7.03 0.08
CA LEU A 35 -8.50 -8.00 -0.69
C LEU A 35 -7.88 -9.08 0.22
N LEU A 36 -7.45 -8.72 1.44
CA LEU A 36 -6.93 -9.67 2.43
C LEU A 36 -8.02 -10.64 2.93
N LYS A 37 -9.26 -10.17 3.10
CA LYS A 37 -10.38 -11.00 3.58
C LYS A 37 -10.79 -12.08 2.57
N VAL A 38 -10.73 -11.76 1.28
CA VAL A 38 -11.19 -12.68 0.22
C VAL A 38 -10.14 -13.74 -0.13
N ASP A 39 -8.86 -13.51 0.22
CA ASP A 39 -7.71 -14.45 0.09
C ASP A 39 -7.52 -15.04 -1.33
N LYS A 40 -8.04 -14.36 -2.35
CA LYS A 40 -7.89 -14.70 -3.77
C LYS A 40 -7.96 -13.45 -4.63
N CYS A 41 -7.53 -13.56 -5.88
CA CYS A 41 -7.74 -12.52 -6.88
C CYS A 41 -9.24 -12.28 -7.07
N ILE A 42 -9.67 -11.01 -6.97
CA ILE A 42 -11.07 -10.64 -7.16
C ILE A 42 -11.23 -10.04 -8.54
N CYS A 43 -12.00 -10.72 -9.39
CA CYS A 43 -12.39 -10.28 -10.72
C CYS A 43 -13.79 -9.68 -10.65
N GLY A 44 -13.91 -8.35 -10.73
CA GLY A 44 -15.21 -7.67 -10.63
C GLY A 44 -15.16 -6.32 -9.92
N ASP A 45 -16.33 -5.70 -9.76
CA ASP A 45 -16.48 -4.34 -9.21
C ASP A 45 -16.31 -4.36 -7.67
N ILE A 46 -15.06 -4.22 -7.21
CA ILE A 46 -14.73 -3.80 -5.81
C ILE A 46 -15.46 -2.50 -5.40
N VAL A 47 -16.05 -1.82 -6.37
CA VAL A 47 -16.90 -0.64 -6.23
C VAL A 47 -18.08 -0.88 -5.31
N GLU A 48 -18.72 -2.06 -5.35
CA GLU A 48 -19.91 -2.33 -4.54
C GLU A 48 -19.59 -2.46 -3.04
N GLU A 49 -18.34 -2.73 -2.70
CA GLU A 49 -17.87 -2.95 -1.32
C GLU A 49 -17.42 -1.65 -0.65
N LEU A 50 -17.30 -0.56 -1.41
CA LEU A 50 -16.87 0.74 -0.91
C LEU A 50 -17.99 1.76 -1.10
N PRO A 51 -18.24 2.66 -0.13
CA PRO A 51 -19.22 3.72 -0.26
C PRO A 51 -18.70 4.86 -1.16
N LEU A 52 -18.18 4.53 -2.33
CA LEU A 52 -17.50 5.45 -3.25
C LEU A 52 -17.95 5.19 -4.70
N ALA A 53 -17.91 6.23 -5.53
CA ALA A 53 -18.23 6.10 -6.94
C ALA A 53 -17.15 5.29 -7.69
N GLN A 54 -17.55 4.54 -8.72
CA GLN A 54 -16.66 3.72 -9.56
C GLN A 54 -15.40 4.46 -10.08
N PRO A 55 -15.46 5.73 -10.54
CA PRO A 55 -14.27 6.45 -10.97
C PRO A 55 -13.27 6.68 -9.82
N THR A 56 -13.76 6.96 -8.62
CA THR A 56 -12.95 7.17 -7.41
C THR A 56 -12.27 5.88 -6.97
N VAL A 57 -13.01 4.77 -6.96
CA VAL A 57 -12.46 3.44 -6.66
C VAL A 57 -11.40 3.04 -7.68
N SER A 58 -11.66 3.26 -8.97
CA SER A 58 -10.70 3.01 -10.05
C SER A 58 -9.42 3.84 -9.89
N GLN A 59 -9.53 5.10 -9.44
CA GLN A 59 -8.36 5.92 -9.14
C GLN A 59 -7.55 5.32 -7.98
N HIS A 60 -8.19 4.94 -6.88
CA HIS A 60 -7.50 4.33 -5.74
C HIS A 60 -6.80 3.01 -6.11
N LEU A 61 -7.45 2.16 -6.91
CA LEU A 61 -6.84 0.94 -7.44
C LEU A 61 -5.60 1.24 -8.30
N ARG A 62 -5.67 2.26 -9.17
CA ARG A 62 -4.52 2.69 -9.98
C ARG A 62 -3.37 3.18 -9.12
N GLU A 63 -3.64 3.97 -8.08
CA GLU A 63 -2.62 4.45 -7.15
C GLU A 63 -1.94 3.29 -6.41
N LEU A 64 -2.71 2.34 -5.88
CA LEU A 64 -2.17 1.15 -5.21
C LEU A 64 -1.36 0.27 -6.17
N ARG A 65 -1.82 0.11 -7.41
CA ARG A 65 -1.12 -0.65 -8.44
C ARG A 65 0.16 0.05 -8.90
N SER A 66 0.18 1.38 -8.95
CA SER A 66 1.36 2.15 -9.39
C SER A 66 2.58 2.01 -8.49
N VAL A 67 2.37 1.54 -7.26
CA VAL A 67 3.42 1.28 -6.27
C VAL A 67 3.58 -0.22 -6.00
N ASP A 68 3.02 -1.06 -6.86
CA ASP A 68 3.05 -2.52 -6.76
C ASP A 68 2.52 -3.09 -5.44
N LEU A 69 1.66 -2.39 -4.70
CA LEU A 69 1.00 -2.94 -3.50
C LEU A 69 -0.07 -3.97 -3.86
N ILE A 70 -0.73 -3.77 -5.01
CA ILE A 70 -1.67 -4.71 -5.59
C ILE A 70 -1.26 -5.03 -7.03
N GLN A 71 -1.55 -6.25 -7.46
CA GLN A 71 -1.40 -6.69 -8.83
C GLN A 71 -2.77 -6.66 -9.52
N GLY A 72 -2.76 -6.45 -10.84
CA GLY A 72 -3.96 -6.43 -11.67
C GLY A 72 -3.74 -7.27 -12.92
N ASN A 73 -4.42 -8.42 -13.05
CA ASN A 73 -4.41 -9.25 -14.25
C ASN A 73 -5.74 -9.14 -15.00
N VAL A 74 -5.73 -9.23 -16.33
CA VAL A 74 -6.97 -9.25 -17.12
C VAL A 74 -7.38 -10.69 -17.34
N GLU A 75 -8.55 -11.08 -16.83
CA GLU A 75 -9.14 -12.41 -17.08
C GLU A 75 -10.47 -12.24 -17.80
N GLY A 76 -10.49 -12.58 -19.10
CA GLY A 76 -11.64 -12.35 -19.97
C GLY A 76 -11.95 -10.85 -20.11
N ASN A 77 -13.15 -10.44 -19.67
CA ASN A 77 -13.61 -9.05 -19.73
C ASN A 77 -13.43 -8.28 -18.41
N ALA A 78 -12.86 -8.90 -17.38
CA ALA A 78 -12.71 -8.30 -16.05
C ALA A 78 -11.24 -8.12 -15.67
N ILE A 79 -10.96 -7.10 -14.85
CA ILE A 79 -9.66 -6.92 -14.21
C ILE A 79 -9.73 -7.57 -12.82
N CYS A 80 -8.79 -8.46 -12.54
CA CYS A 80 -8.66 -9.15 -11.27
C CYS A 80 -7.57 -8.49 -10.41
N TYR A 81 -7.90 -8.14 -9.17
CA TYR A 81 -6.95 -7.53 -8.24
C TYR A 81 -6.57 -8.48 -7.10
N CYS A 82 -5.30 -8.45 -6.70
CA CYS A 82 -4.77 -9.20 -5.55
C CYS A 82 -3.63 -8.44 -4.86
N ILE A 83 -3.35 -8.79 -3.61
CA ILE A 83 -2.23 -8.22 -2.84
C ILE A 83 -0.90 -8.73 -3.39
N ASN A 84 0.06 -7.83 -3.58
CA ASN A 84 1.43 -8.20 -3.87
C ASN A 84 2.19 -8.52 -2.56
N LYS A 85 2.40 -9.81 -2.30
CA LYS A 85 3.06 -10.28 -1.08
C LYS A 85 4.51 -9.81 -0.96
N GLU A 86 5.23 -9.65 -2.07
CA GLU A 86 6.62 -9.20 -2.06
C GLU A 86 6.73 -7.74 -1.60
N THR A 87 5.87 -6.87 -2.13
CA THR A 87 5.83 -5.46 -1.72
C THR A 87 5.40 -5.29 -0.27
N VAL A 88 4.43 -6.09 0.20
CA VAL A 88 4.02 -6.08 1.62
C VAL A 88 5.16 -6.56 2.52
N ALA A 89 5.94 -7.56 2.10
CA ALA A 89 7.11 -8.01 2.86
C ALA A 89 8.15 -6.89 3.06
N LYS A 90 8.40 -6.06 2.03
CA LYS A 90 9.29 -4.89 2.17
C LYS A 90 8.83 -3.90 3.25
N LEU A 91 7.52 -3.65 3.34
CA LEU A 91 6.95 -2.80 4.39
C LEU A 91 7.11 -3.43 5.77
N LEU A 92 6.88 -4.74 5.88
CA LEU A 92 7.07 -5.49 7.12
C LEU A 92 8.52 -5.39 7.59
N ASP A 93 9.49 -5.65 6.71
CA ASP A 93 10.92 -5.59 7.02
C ASP A 93 11.33 -4.21 7.53
N TYR A 94 10.84 -3.14 6.89
CA TYR A 94 11.11 -1.77 7.31
C TYR A 94 10.51 -1.45 8.69
N CYS A 95 9.26 -1.85 8.93
CA CYS A 95 8.60 -1.67 10.23
C CYS A 95 9.30 -2.47 11.32
N GLN A 96 9.70 -3.72 11.04
CA GLN A 96 10.48 -4.55 11.97
C GLN A 96 11.82 -3.89 12.32
N HIS A 97 12.51 -3.33 11.32
CA HIS A 97 13.75 -2.60 11.55
C HIS A 97 13.55 -1.41 12.51
N ILE A 98 12.49 -0.61 12.33
CA ILE A 98 12.15 0.49 13.25
C ILE A 98 11.94 -0.05 14.67
N ILE A 99 11.10 -1.08 14.82
CA ILE A 99 10.76 -1.64 16.13
C ILE A 99 12.00 -2.15 16.87
N GLN A 100 12.87 -2.91 16.17
CA GLN A 100 14.12 -3.42 16.73
C GLN A 100 15.04 -2.31 17.22
N GLN A 101 15.18 -1.23 16.45
CA GLN A 101 16.00 -0.08 16.82
C GLN A 101 15.42 0.75 17.97
N THR A 102 14.09 0.74 18.14
CA THR A 102 13.45 1.39 19.29
C THR A 102 13.57 0.58 20.58
N GLN A 103 13.48 -0.75 20.50
CA GLN A 103 13.62 -1.63 21.66
C GLN A 103 15.07 -1.73 22.17
N ALA A 104 16.06 -1.65 21.27
CA ALA A 104 17.47 -1.63 21.65
C ALA A 104 17.90 -0.31 22.36
N LYS A 105 17.03 0.71 22.38
CA LYS A 105 17.30 2.05 22.95
C LYS A 105 16.45 2.36 24.18
N GLU A 106 16.17 1.38 25.04
CA GLU A 106 15.56 1.59 26.37
C GLU A 106 16.47 2.36 27.37
N GLY A 107 17.37 3.21 26.88
CA GLY A 107 18.25 4.06 27.65
C GLY A 107 18.35 5.46 27.07
N GLY A 108 17.38 6.31 27.40
CA GLY A 108 17.51 7.76 27.42
C GLY A 108 17.22 8.52 26.13
N CYS A 109 16.02 9.13 26.04
CA CYS A 109 15.86 10.52 25.59
C CYS A 109 14.41 11.02 25.73
N CYS A 110 13.40 10.13 25.74
CA CYS A 110 11.98 10.54 25.68
C CYS A 110 11.08 9.72 26.63
N SER A 111 11.50 9.58 27.89
CA SER A 111 10.60 9.19 29.00
C SER A 111 10.05 10.43 29.68
#